data_AF-A0A3N2R5F2-F1
#
_entry.id   AF-A0A3N2R5F2-F1
#
_cell.length_a   1.000
_cell.length_b   1.000
_cell.length_c   1.000
_cell.angle_alpha   90.00
_cell.angle_beta   90.00
_cell.angle_gamma   90.00
#
_symmetry.space_group_name_H-M   'P 1'
#
loop_
_entity.id
_entity.type
_entity.pdbx_description
1 polymer ?
#
loop_
_entity_poly.entity_id
_entity_poly.type
_entity_poly.pdbx_seq_one_letter_code
_entity_poly.pdbx_strand_id
1 'polypeptide(L)'
;MIRNVFDREQLRRGTTAVKSDDAGEWWRGASLYEVYIRSFQDSDGDGEGDLPGLISRLDYLRDLGVDAIWVTPFSPSPMKDGGYDVADYRGVDPRFGRIEDVRRLTEEAHARGLRVVIDQVYSHSSDRHPWFAESAGDPDGPRGDWYVWADPKPDGSPPNNWLARFGGIAWEWHPVRRQYYLHNFIVEQPDLNLHNPEVQDEVLDIMDFWFDLGIDGLRLDVANFYTHDPALRDNPPSGLTPRPTNPYYLQQRLHDRSRPETLPFLERMRARAGDRMLLAEISCDWQVARMAEYTAPGRLHTAYSFELLGPRLDGAHIARTVLEAGAGGGWPTWAFSNHDVVRVASRWGAEDDEARQKMLLALLISLRGSVILYQGEELGLTHSDVPRDRLQDPEAIRFWPNHRGRDGARTPMAWDDSEALGFSDADPWLPAEPAHRDRSVSRQAGRPGSVLETCRALLALRRESPALRLGDFEVLEADADGLSFFRSHEDQTLVCAFNFTDYARPAPPHGTVLAGAAGADGLPPQGFLIAVAE
;
A
#
# COMPACT_ATOMS: atom_id res chain seq x y z
N MET A 1 -29.19 -9.09 16.56
CA MET A 1 -28.73 -10.50 16.73
C MET A 1 -28.99 -11.27 15.42
N ILE A 2 -28.15 -11.06 14.41
CA ILE A 2 -28.07 -11.89 13.21
C ILE A 2 -26.69 -12.54 13.28
N ARG A 3 -26.61 -13.73 13.88
CA ARG A 3 -25.43 -14.58 13.73
C ARG A 3 -25.53 -15.14 12.32
N ASN A 4 -24.80 -14.57 11.37
CA ASN A 4 -24.48 -15.24 10.11
C ASN A 4 -23.54 -16.39 10.48
N VAL A 5 -24.12 -17.52 10.89
CA VAL A 5 -23.39 -18.77 11.11
C VAL A 5 -23.14 -19.36 9.72
N PHE A 6 -22.09 -18.86 9.06
CA PHE A 6 -21.48 -19.62 7.98
C PHE A 6 -20.70 -20.77 8.63
N ASP A 7 -21.06 -22.00 8.29
CA ASP A 7 -20.43 -23.21 8.76
C ASP A 7 -18.95 -23.23 8.32
N ARG A 8 -18.02 -23.08 9.28
CA ARG A 8 -16.57 -23.05 9.04
C ARG A 8 -16.06 -24.33 8.35
N GLU A 9 -16.76 -25.47 8.48
CA GLU A 9 -16.39 -26.69 7.76
C GLU A 9 -16.72 -26.64 6.27
N GLN A 10 -17.72 -25.85 5.84
CA GLN A 10 -18.03 -25.68 4.42
C GLN A 10 -17.03 -24.75 3.71
N LEU A 11 -16.50 -23.74 4.40
CA LEU A 11 -15.51 -22.80 3.85
C LEU A 11 -14.19 -23.47 3.43
N ARG A 12 -13.78 -24.52 4.14
CA ARG A 12 -12.49 -25.21 3.92
C ARG A 12 -12.50 -26.23 2.77
N ARG A 13 -13.66 -26.58 2.23
CA ARG A 13 -13.80 -27.60 1.17
C ARG A 13 -13.62 -26.96 -0.21
N GLY A 14 -12.39 -26.57 -0.55
CA GLY A 14 -12.10 -26.08 -1.91
C GLY A 14 -10.66 -25.64 -2.19
N THR A 15 -9.88 -25.26 -1.18
CA THR A 15 -8.59 -24.61 -1.43
C THR A 15 -7.47 -25.62 -1.69
N THR A 16 -7.00 -25.70 -2.93
CA THR A 16 -5.74 -26.39 -3.27
C THR A 16 -4.56 -25.54 -2.81
N ALA A 17 -3.82 -26.02 -1.81
CA ALA A 17 -2.59 -25.37 -1.36
C ALA A 17 -1.54 -25.31 -2.49
N VAL A 18 -0.95 -24.14 -2.71
CA VAL A 18 0.19 -23.95 -3.63
C VAL A 18 1.34 -24.86 -3.18
N LYS A 19 1.81 -25.74 -4.08
CA LYS A 19 3.04 -26.52 -3.89
C LYS A 19 4.23 -25.72 -4.41
N SER A 20 5.03 -25.16 -3.50
CA SER A 20 6.44 -24.79 -3.75
C SER A 20 7.28 -25.11 -2.51
N ASP A 21 8.54 -25.47 -2.72
CA ASP A 21 9.48 -26.05 -1.74
C ASP A 21 9.93 -25.10 -0.60
N ASP A 22 9.16 -24.04 -0.29
CA ASP A 22 9.52 -22.99 0.69
C ASP A 22 8.29 -22.46 1.47
N ALA A 23 7.45 -23.39 1.94
CA ALA A 23 6.05 -23.15 2.32
C ALA A 23 5.79 -22.10 3.45
N GLY A 24 6.80 -21.60 4.17
CA GLY A 24 6.61 -20.72 5.34
C GLY A 24 6.92 -19.22 5.16
N GLU A 25 7.78 -18.82 4.22
CA GLU A 25 8.26 -17.42 4.10
C GLU A 25 8.15 -16.85 2.67
N TRP A 26 7.18 -17.28 1.86
CA TRP A 26 7.01 -16.82 0.47
C TRP A 26 7.03 -15.29 0.30
N TRP A 27 6.55 -14.56 1.32
CA TRP A 27 6.45 -13.11 1.36
C TRP A 27 7.82 -12.42 1.44
N ARG A 28 8.86 -13.13 1.87
CA ARG A 28 10.20 -12.59 2.08
C ARG A 28 10.90 -12.41 0.76
N GLY A 29 11.02 -11.16 0.35
CA GLY A 29 11.51 -10.81 -0.97
C GLY A 29 10.52 -11.16 -2.07
N ALA A 30 9.21 -11.11 -1.80
CA ALA A 30 8.19 -11.17 -2.83
C ALA A 30 8.07 -9.84 -3.59
N SER A 31 7.69 -9.92 -4.86
CA SER A 31 7.20 -8.80 -5.66
C SER A 31 5.68 -8.81 -5.68
N LEU A 32 5.06 -7.85 -4.99
CA LEU A 32 3.63 -7.65 -4.92
C LEU A 32 3.19 -6.65 -5.99
N TYR A 33 1.98 -6.83 -6.52
CA TYR A 33 1.31 -5.88 -7.41
C TYR A 33 0.06 -5.30 -6.75
N GLU A 34 0.06 -4.01 -6.45
CA GLU A 34 -1.07 -3.31 -5.85
C GLU A 34 -2.12 -2.97 -6.92
N VAL A 35 -3.33 -3.50 -6.72
CA VAL A 35 -4.50 -3.33 -7.56
C VAL A 35 -5.49 -2.41 -6.83
N TYR A 36 -5.67 -1.20 -7.35
CA TYR A 36 -6.76 -0.31 -6.94
C TYR A 36 -8.03 -0.74 -7.66
N ILE A 37 -8.87 -1.55 -7.00
CA ILE A 37 -9.92 -2.35 -7.65
C ILE A 37 -10.84 -1.52 -8.56
N ARG A 38 -11.27 -0.34 -8.09
CA ARG A 38 -12.16 0.58 -8.83
C ARG A 38 -11.63 1.04 -10.18
N SER A 39 -10.33 0.94 -10.42
CA SER A 39 -9.66 1.49 -11.61
C SER A 39 -8.83 0.46 -12.35
N PHE A 40 -8.98 -0.83 -12.03
CA PHE A 40 -8.19 -1.87 -12.69
C PHE A 40 -8.87 -2.40 -13.96
N GLN A 41 -10.07 -2.96 -13.84
CA GLN A 41 -10.86 -3.43 -14.99
C GLN A 41 -12.34 -3.50 -14.60
N ASP A 42 -13.18 -2.79 -15.34
CA ASP A 42 -14.65 -2.93 -15.28
C ASP A 42 -15.08 -4.12 -16.16
N SER A 43 -15.95 -4.98 -15.64
CA SER A 43 -16.45 -6.16 -16.35
C SER A 43 -17.95 -6.14 -16.64
N ASP A 44 -18.71 -5.19 -16.07
CA ASP A 44 -20.17 -5.13 -16.20
C ASP A 44 -20.69 -3.82 -16.83
N GLY A 45 -19.80 -2.87 -17.10
CA GLY A 45 -20.07 -1.64 -17.81
C GLY A 45 -20.70 -0.56 -16.95
N ASP A 46 -20.46 -0.56 -15.63
CA ASP A 46 -20.93 0.50 -14.73
C ASP A 46 -19.92 1.67 -14.56
N GLY A 47 -18.71 1.53 -15.11
CA GLY A 47 -17.64 2.53 -15.03
C GLY A 47 -16.72 2.38 -13.82
N GLU A 48 -16.90 1.37 -12.98
CA GLU A 48 -16.02 0.99 -11.86
C GLU A 48 -15.41 -0.40 -12.08
N GLY A 49 -14.15 -0.55 -11.67
CA GLY A 49 -13.49 -1.84 -11.73
C GLY A 49 -13.95 -2.79 -10.62
N ASP A 50 -13.99 -4.09 -10.91
CA ASP A 50 -14.62 -5.11 -10.08
C ASP A 50 -13.79 -6.40 -9.98
N LEU A 51 -14.19 -7.32 -9.08
CA LEU A 51 -13.47 -8.59 -8.88
C LEU A 51 -13.47 -9.49 -10.13
N PRO A 52 -14.60 -9.71 -10.84
CA PRO A 52 -14.57 -10.41 -12.12
C PRO A 52 -13.61 -9.81 -13.17
N GLY A 53 -13.51 -8.49 -13.23
CA GLY A 53 -12.59 -7.75 -14.09
C GLY A 53 -11.13 -8.01 -13.71
N LEU A 54 -10.80 -7.96 -12.42
CA LEU A 54 -9.48 -8.39 -11.92
C LEU A 54 -9.18 -9.85 -12.30
N ILE A 55 -10.14 -10.76 -12.11
CA ILE A 55 -9.98 -12.17 -12.48
C ILE A 55 -9.67 -12.32 -13.97
N SER A 56 -10.33 -11.54 -14.84
CA SER A 56 -10.08 -11.57 -16.29
C SER A 56 -8.66 -11.15 -16.69
N ARG A 57 -7.95 -10.43 -15.80
CA ARG A 57 -6.60 -9.89 -16.02
C ARG A 57 -5.51 -10.65 -15.25
N LEU A 58 -5.82 -11.76 -14.57
CA LEU A 58 -4.81 -12.53 -13.84
C LEU A 58 -3.71 -13.12 -14.74
N ASP A 59 -4.01 -13.44 -16.00
CA ASP A 59 -3.00 -13.88 -16.96
C ASP A 59 -1.97 -12.78 -17.25
N TYR A 60 -2.40 -11.51 -17.32
CA TYR A 60 -1.50 -10.37 -17.46
C TYR A 60 -0.56 -10.26 -16.25
N LEU A 61 -1.07 -10.41 -15.03
CA LEU A 61 -0.28 -10.32 -13.80
C LEU A 61 0.70 -11.49 -13.64
N ARG A 62 0.27 -12.71 -14.01
CA ARG A 62 1.18 -13.85 -14.12
C ARG A 62 2.32 -13.57 -15.10
N ASP A 63 1.99 -13.07 -16.29
CA ASP A 63 2.96 -12.79 -17.36
C ASP A 63 3.85 -11.59 -17.04
N LEU A 64 3.41 -10.68 -16.17
CA LEU A 64 4.25 -9.64 -15.59
C LEU A 64 5.35 -10.25 -14.70
N GLY A 65 5.06 -11.34 -14.01
CA GLY A 65 6.03 -12.10 -13.22
C GLY A 65 6.07 -11.72 -11.74
N VAL A 66 5.00 -11.12 -11.21
CA VAL A 66 4.86 -10.84 -9.77
C VAL A 66 4.54 -12.11 -8.98
N ASP A 67 4.90 -12.14 -7.70
CA ASP A 67 4.62 -13.29 -6.81
C ASP A 67 3.21 -13.21 -6.20
N ALA A 68 2.66 -12.00 -6.06
CA ALA A 68 1.40 -11.76 -5.38
C ALA A 68 0.67 -10.52 -5.88
N ILE A 69 -0.64 -10.49 -5.67
CA ILE A 69 -1.47 -9.30 -5.83
C ILE A 69 -1.90 -8.79 -4.46
N TRP A 70 -1.90 -7.47 -4.27
CA TRP A 70 -2.54 -6.80 -3.15
C TRP A 70 -3.75 -6.04 -3.69
N VAL A 71 -4.95 -6.41 -3.25
CA VAL A 71 -6.20 -5.75 -3.66
C VAL A 71 -6.63 -4.76 -2.60
N THR A 72 -6.84 -3.51 -2.99
CA THR A 72 -7.38 -2.44 -2.12
C THR A 72 -8.81 -2.76 -1.64
N PRO A 73 -9.39 -2.02 -0.68
CA PRO A 73 -10.67 -2.41 -0.08
C PRO A 73 -11.80 -2.62 -1.10
N PHE A 74 -12.43 -3.81 -1.01
CA PHE A 74 -13.66 -4.15 -1.72
C PHE A 74 -14.82 -4.49 -0.77
N SER A 75 -14.62 -4.28 0.54
CA SER A 75 -15.66 -4.50 1.56
C SER A 75 -16.79 -3.47 1.41
N PRO A 76 -18.04 -3.79 1.84
CA PRO A 76 -19.17 -2.87 1.83
C PRO A 76 -18.79 -1.52 2.45
N SER A 77 -19.02 -0.45 1.70
CA SER A 77 -18.57 0.89 2.08
C SER A 77 -19.42 1.98 1.42
N PRO A 78 -19.73 3.09 2.13
CA PRO A 78 -20.33 4.28 1.53
C PRO A 78 -19.43 5.05 0.54
N MET A 79 -18.17 4.65 0.39
CA MET A 79 -17.16 5.21 -0.53
C MET A 79 -16.77 6.67 -0.25
N LYS A 80 -16.92 7.12 0.99
CA LYS A 80 -16.49 8.47 1.38
C LYS A 80 -14.98 8.62 1.39
N ASP A 81 -14.25 7.51 1.54
CA ASP A 81 -12.80 7.44 1.39
C ASP A 81 -12.41 6.33 0.40
N GLY A 82 -13.17 6.17 -0.68
CA GLY A 82 -12.85 5.22 -1.75
C GLY A 82 -12.75 3.75 -1.32
N GLY A 83 -13.46 3.37 -0.26
CA GLY A 83 -13.53 1.99 0.26
C GLY A 83 -12.93 1.80 1.65
N TYR A 84 -12.16 2.76 2.15
CA TYR A 84 -11.54 2.70 3.48
C TYR A 84 -12.53 3.00 4.63
N ASP A 85 -13.71 3.53 4.33
CA ASP A 85 -14.84 3.62 5.26
C ASP A 85 -15.68 2.33 5.23
N VAL A 86 -15.23 1.28 5.95
CA VAL A 86 -15.84 -0.07 5.91
C VAL A 86 -17.10 -0.18 6.77
N ALA A 87 -18.22 -0.61 6.17
CA ALA A 87 -19.51 -0.81 6.82
C ALA A 87 -19.84 -2.28 7.15
N ASP A 88 -19.11 -3.25 6.57
CA ASP A 88 -19.12 -4.66 6.96
C ASP A 88 -17.78 -5.33 6.62
N TYR A 89 -17.02 -5.74 7.63
CA TYR A 89 -15.69 -6.33 7.47
C TYR A 89 -15.65 -7.74 6.87
N ARG A 90 -16.80 -8.43 6.75
CA ARG A 90 -16.87 -9.81 6.21
C ARG A 90 -17.68 -9.89 4.91
N GLY A 91 -18.09 -8.74 4.38
CA GLY A 91 -18.85 -8.64 3.14
C GLY A 91 -17.98 -8.33 1.93
N VAL A 92 -18.62 -8.35 0.76
CA VAL A 92 -18.12 -7.75 -0.48
C VAL A 92 -19.12 -6.68 -0.90
N ASP A 93 -18.66 -5.48 -1.23
CA ASP A 93 -19.55 -4.44 -1.73
C ASP A 93 -20.15 -4.87 -3.07
N PRO A 94 -21.47 -4.76 -3.26
CA PRO A 94 -22.11 -5.17 -4.51
C PRO A 94 -21.52 -4.54 -5.77
N ARG A 95 -20.88 -3.37 -5.68
CA ARG A 95 -20.17 -2.72 -6.81
C ARG A 95 -18.95 -3.51 -7.29
N PHE A 96 -18.36 -4.33 -6.44
CA PHE A 96 -17.17 -5.13 -6.79
C PHE A 96 -17.47 -6.61 -7.01
N GLY A 97 -18.71 -7.04 -6.75
CA GLY A 97 -19.16 -8.41 -6.91
C GLY A 97 -19.70 -9.00 -5.60
N ARG A 98 -19.36 -10.27 -5.35
CA ARG A 98 -19.88 -11.07 -4.22
C ARG A 98 -18.79 -11.93 -3.61
N ILE A 99 -19.08 -12.53 -2.45
CA ILE A 99 -18.11 -13.38 -1.73
C ILE A 99 -17.65 -14.59 -2.55
N GLU A 100 -18.49 -15.10 -3.47
CA GLU A 100 -18.12 -16.15 -4.42
C GLU A 100 -17.02 -15.71 -5.39
N ASP A 101 -16.98 -14.43 -5.77
CA ASP A 101 -15.94 -13.90 -6.66
C ASP A 101 -14.60 -13.75 -5.92
N VAL A 102 -14.61 -13.55 -4.59
CA VAL A 102 -13.38 -13.63 -3.78
C VAL A 102 -12.81 -15.05 -3.80
N ARG A 103 -13.66 -16.08 -3.61
CA ARG A 103 -13.21 -17.48 -3.72
C ARG A 103 -12.66 -17.78 -5.11
N ARG A 104 -13.37 -17.35 -6.15
CA ARG A 104 -12.93 -17.51 -7.54
C ARG A 104 -11.60 -16.79 -7.79
N LEU A 105 -11.43 -15.58 -7.28
CA LEU A 105 -10.16 -14.83 -7.36
C LEU A 105 -9.02 -15.62 -6.74
N THR A 106 -9.20 -16.10 -5.53
CA THR A 106 -8.18 -16.89 -4.82
C THR A 106 -7.84 -18.17 -5.58
N GLU A 107 -8.84 -18.95 -6.01
CA GLU A 107 -8.65 -20.20 -6.76
C GLU A 107 -7.90 -19.96 -8.08
N GLU A 108 -8.34 -18.97 -8.86
CA GLU A 108 -7.76 -18.65 -10.18
C GLU A 108 -6.36 -18.01 -10.07
N ALA A 109 -6.11 -17.23 -9.01
CA ALA A 109 -4.78 -16.68 -8.72
C ALA A 109 -3.82 -17.81 -8.31
N HIS A 110 -4.24 -18.69 -7.39
CA HIS A 110 -3.44 -19.84 -6.96
C HIS A 110 -3.13 -20.79 -8.13
N ALA A 111 -4.09 -21.02 -9.03
CA ALA A 111 -3.88 -21.80 -10.25
C ALA A 111 -2.80 -21.22 -11.18
N ARG A 112 -2.52 -19.91 -11.06
CA ARG A 112 -1.46 -19.19 -11.80
C ARG A 112 -0.19 -18.99 -10.98
N GLY A 113 -0.13 -19.53 -9.76
CA GLY A 113 1.01 -19.36 -8.85
C GLY A 113 1.09 -17.99 -8.18
N LEU A 114 0.02 -17.18 -8.25
CA LEU A 114 -0.08 -15.88 -7.60
C LEU A 114 -0.67 -16.04 -6.20
N ARG A 115 -0.14 -15.29 -5.23
CA ARG A 115 -0.73 -15.14 -3.89
C ARG A 115 -1.71 -13.97 -3.86
N VAL A 116 -2.71 -14.03 -3.01
CA VAL A 116 -3.71 -12.97 -2.84
C VAL A 116 -3.58 -12.33 -1.46
N VAL A 117 -3.21 -11.06 -1.45
CA VAL A 117 -3.22 -10.17 -0.29
C VAL A 117 -4.39 -9.21 -0.44
N ILE A 118 -5.11 -8.91 0.65
CA ILE A 118 -6.19 -7.93 0.63
C ILE A 118 -5.95 -6.86 1.69
N ASP A 119 -6.50 -5.67 1.44
CA ASP A 119 -6.53 -4.62 2.45
C ASP A 119 -7.43 -4.98 3.62
N GLN A 120 -7.04 -4.54 4.82
CA GLN A 120 -7.84 -4.64 6.03
C GLN A 120 -7.71 -3.36 6.86
N VAL A 121 -8.86 -2.75 7.11
CA VAL A 121 -8.98 -1.42 7.75
C VAL A 121 -9.43 -1.57 9.20
N TYR A 122 -8.50 -1.94 10.08
CA TYR A 122 -8.84 -2.24 11.48
C TYR A 122 -8.76 -1.05 12.44
N SER A 123 -8.27 0.11 12.00
CA SER A 123 -8.15 1.28 12.88
C SER A 123 -9.49 2.01 13.09
N HIS A 124 -10.38 1.94 12.11
CA HIS A 124 -11.66 2.66 12.08
C HIS A 124 -12.65 1.91 11.20
N SER A 125 -13.94 2.18 11.37
CA SER A 125 -15.01 1.71 10.48
C SER A 125 -15.72 2.89 9.85
N SER A 126 -16.66 2.64 8.94
CA SER A 126 -17.68 3.64 8.57
C SER A 126 -18.58 3.97 9.75
N ASP A 127 -19.09 5.20 9.81
CA ASP A 127 -20.20 5.63 10.68
C ASP A 127 -21.51 4.87 10.40
N ARG A 128 -21.62 4.20 9.24
CA ARG A 128 -22.72 3.30 8.88
C ARG A 128 -22.53 1.87 9.37
N HIS A 129 -21.36 1.53 9.91
CA HIS A 129 -21.13 0.22 10.48
C HIS A 129 -22.09 -0.01 11.67
N PRO A 130 -22.79 -1.17 11.75
CA PRO A 130 -23.74 -1.43 12.84
C PRO A 130 -23.14 -1.26 14.24
N TRP A 131 -21.85 -1.57 14.40
CA TRP A 131 -21.13 -1.36 15.66
C TRP A 131 -21.16 0.10 16.12
N PHE A 132 -21.02 1.08 15.22
CA PHE A 132 -20.99 2.50 15.59
C PHE A 132 -22.35 2.95 16.11
N ALA A 133 -23.43 2.57 15.41
CA ALA A 133 -24.79 2.88 15.82
C ALA A 133 -25.13 2.24 17.19
N GLU A 134 -24.73 0.98 17.40
CA GLU A 134 -24.92 0.29 18.68
C GLU A 134 -24.10 0.91 19.80
N SER A 135 -22.82 1.24 19.54
CA SER A 135 -21.95 1.92 20.50
C SER A 135 -22.53 3.28 20.90
N ALA A 136 -22.95 4.08 19.92
CA ALA A 136 -23.49 5.41 20.18
C ALA A 136 -24.86 5.38 20.89
N GLY A 137 -25.66 4.34 20.67
CA GLY A 137 -27.02 4.21 21.20
C GLY A 137 -27.13 3.64 22.60
N ASP A 138 -26.16 2.84 23.04
CA ASP A 138 -26.16 2.18 24.36
C ASP A 138 -24.75 2.17 24.99
N PRO A 139 -24.36 3.25 25.71
CA PRO A 139 -23.03 3.38 26.31
C PRO A 139 -22.68 2.29 27.34
N ASP A 140 -23.69 1.72 28.02
CA ASP A 140 -23.51 0.64 28.99
C ASP A 140 -23.70 -0.75 28.36
N GLY A 141 -24.01 -0.79 27.06
CA GLY A 141 -24.25 -2.01 26.29
C GLY A 141 -22.97 -2.73 25.87
N PRO A 142 -23.08 -3.92 25.24
CA PRO A 142 -21.93 -4.75 24.86
C PRO A 142 -20.93 -4.05 23.92
N ARG A 143 -21.39 -3.08 23.12
CA ARG A 143 -20.54 -2.31 22.19
C ARG A 143 -20.31 -0.87 22.64
N GLY A 144 -20.70 -0.53 23.86
CA GLY A 144 -20.62 0.83 24.39
C GLY A 144 -19.21 1.43 24.34
N ASP A 145 -18.18 0.59 24.49
CA ASP A 145 -16.75 0.99 24.47
C ASP A 145 -15.98 0.43 23.25
N TRP A 146 -16.65 0.25 22.11
CA TRP A 146 -16.01 -0.23 20.88
C TRP A 146 -15.38 0.88 20.02
N TYR A 147 -15.73 2.14 20.29
CA TYR A 147 -15.16 3.33 19.64
C TYR A 147 -14.59 4.28 20.69
N VAL A 148 -13.73 5.19 20.27
CA VAL A 148 -13.09 6.14 21.18
C VAL A 148 -14.03 7.31 21.46
N TRP A 149 -14.69 7.27 22.61
CA TRP A 149 -15.60 8.31 23.08
C TRP A 149 -14.97 9.17 24.17
N ALA A 150 -15.25 10.48 24.17
CA ALA A 150 -14.75 11.40 25.18
C ALA A 150 -15.76 12.49 25.50
N ASP A 151 -15.84 12.86 26.78
CA ASP A 151 -16.64 13.99 27.22
C ASP A 151 -16.07 15.31 26.66
N PRO A 152 -16.94 16.30 26.38
CA PRO A 152 -16.48 17.64 26.04
C PRO A 152 -15.76 18.28 27.24
N LYS A 153 -14.90 19.26 26.97
CA LYS A 153 -14.42 20.17 28.01
C LYS A 153 -15.60 20.96 28.61
N PRO A 154 -15.45 21.58 29.80
CA PRO A 154 -16.53 22.35 30.44
C PRO A 154 -17.12 23.49 29.60
N ASP A 155 -16.37 23.99 28.60
CA ASP A 155 -16.80 25.01 27.66
C ASP A 155 -17.47 24.44 26.38
N GLY A 156 -17.61 23.12 26.29
CA GLY A 156 -18.17 22.40 25.15
C GLY A 156 -17.15 22.04 24.07
N SER A 157 -15.90 22.48 24.18
CA SER A 157 -14.86 22.21 23.17
C SER A 157 -14.37 20.75 23.20
N PRO A 158 -13.71 20.28 22.12
CA PRO A 158 -13.12 18.94 22.06
C PRO A 158 -12.14 18.63 23.22
N PRO A 159 -11.94 17.34 23.57
CA PRO A 159 -11.14 16.93 24.73
C PRO A 159 -9.66 17.33 24.62
N ASN A 160 -9.11 17.45 23.42
CA ASN A 160 -7.72 17.84 23.18
C ASN A 160 -7.53 18.53 21.82
N ASN A 161 -6.28 18.77 21.44
CA ASN A 161 -5.91 19.51 20.24
C ASN A 161 -5.74 18.66 18.97
N TRP A 162 -6.05 17.37 18.97
CA TRP A 162 -5.78 16.49 17.83
C TRP A 162 -6.53 16.94 16.56
N LEU A 163 -5.87 16.80 15.41
CA LEU A 163 -6.38 17.20 14.11
C LEU A 163 -6.56 15.98 13.21
N ALA A 164 -7.62 16.00 12.42
CA ALA A 164 -7.88 14.98 11.41
C ALA A 164 -6.97 15.17 10.19
N ARG A 165 -6.46 14.07 9.62
CA ARG A 165 -5.60 14.08 8.42
C ARG A 165 -6.30 14.75 7.25
N PHE A 166 -7.58 14.44 7.03
CA PHE A 166 -8.38 15.01 5.94
C PHE A 166 -9.06 16.33 6.29
N GLY A 167 -8.65 16.96 7.38
CA GLY A 167 -8.89 18.36 7.69
C GLY A 167 -9.95 18.59 8.78
N GLY A 168 -9.64 19.53 9.67
CA GLY A 168 -10.47 19.83 10.84
C GLY A 168 -9.89 19.26 12.12
N ILE A 169 -10.66 19.34 13.21
CA ILE A 169 -10.36 18.66 14.47
C ILE A 169 -10.62 17.16 14.30
N ALA A 170 -9.95 16.32 15.10
CA ALA A 170 -10.14 14.87 15.08
C ALA A 170 -11.34 14.38 15.92
N TRP A 171 -12.27 15.26 16.27
CA TRP A 171 -13.35 14.96 17.19
C TRP A 171 -14.67 15.50 16.67
N GLU A 172 -15.67 14.64 16.55
CA GLU A 172 -17.02 15.03 16.12
C GLU A 172 -18.04 14.77 17.23
N TRP A 173 -18.96 15.71 17.42
CA TRP A 173 -19.98 15.64 18.48
C TRP A 173 -21.12 14.69 18.09
N HIS A 174 -21.40 13.69 18.92
CA HIS A 174 -22.54 12.81 18.72
C HIS A 174 -23.74 13.22 19.60
N PRO A 175 -24.87 13.66 19.03
CA PRO A 175 -25.95 14.30 19.79
C PRO A 175 -26.71 13.34 20.73
N VAL A 176 -26.79 12.05 20.38
CA VAL A 176 -27.46 11.04 21.22
C VAL A 176 -26.61 10.73 22.46
N ARG A 177 -25.30 10.56 22.26
CA ARG A 177 -24.37 10.16 23.31
C ARG A 177 -23.89 11.34 24.14
N ARG A 178 -23.97 12.55 23.59
CA ARG A 178 -23.51 13.81 24.19
C ARG A 178 -22.03 13.76 24.55
N GLN A 179 -21.26 13.14 23.67
CA GLN A 179 -19.81 12.97 23.74
C GLN A 179 -19.24 13.22 22.34
N TYR A 180 -17.95 13.49 22.29
CA TYR A 180 -17.18 13.45 21.06
C TYR A 180 -16.75 12.01 20.76
N TYR A 181 -16.66 11.64 19.47
CA TYR A 181 -15.92 10.46 19.03
C TYR A 181 -14.68 10.86 18.23
N LEU A 182 -13.61 10.07 18.35
CA LEU A 182 -12.38 10.27 17.59
C LEU A 182 -12.58 9.86 16.13
N HIS A 183 -12.03 10.66 15.22
CA HIS A 183 -11.85 10.31 13.81
C HIS A 183 -10.53 10.90 13.31
N ASN A 184 -9.54 10.04 13.05
CA ASN A 184 -8.23 10.46 12.54
C ASN A 184 -8.28 10.91 11.06
N PHE A 185 -9.30 10.50 10.32
CA PHE A 185 -9.47 10.72 8.88
C PHE A 185 -10.70 11.57 8.58
N ILE A 186 -11.68 11.10 7.80
CA ILE A 186 -12.96 11.82 7.64
C ILE A 186 -13.87 11.59 8.86
N VAL A 187 -14.88 12.45 9.02
CA VAL A 187 -15.87 12.34 10.10
C VAL A 187 -16.61 11.00 10.05
N GLU A 188 -16.90 10.51 8.84
CA GLU A 188 -17.54 9.23 8.58
C GLU A 188 -16.64 8.00 8.87
N GLN A 189 -15.41 8.18 9.35
CA GLN A 189 -14.48 7.13 9.79
C GLN A 189 -14.21 7.20 11.31
N PRO A 190 -15.19 6.88 12.18
CA PRO A 190 -14.97 6.80 13.62
C PRO A 190 -13.92 5.72 13.98
N ASP A 191 -12.93 6.10 14.77
CA ASP A 191 -11.84 5.22 15.21
C ASP A 191 -12.33 4.19 16.24
N LEU A 192 -11.93 2.94 16.03
CA LEU A 192 -12.19 1.83 16.94
C LEU A 192 -11.32 1.97 18.19
N ASN A 193 -11.86 1.59 19.35
CA ASN A 193 -11.09 1.56 20.59
C ASN A 193 -10.33 0.23 20.73
N LEU A 194 -9.14 0.11 20.12
CA LEU A 194 -8.32 -1.11 20.25
C LEU A 194 -7.59 -1.23 21.58
N HIS A 195 -7.85 -0.38 22.59
CA HIS A 195 -7.54 -0.74 23.98
C HIS A 195 -8.50 -1.80 24.51
N ASN A 196 -9.70 -1.92 23.92
CA ASN A 196 -10.70 -2.90 24.29
C ASN A 196 -10.33 -4.29 23.73
N PRO A 197 -10.10 -5.31 24.59
CA PRO A 197 -9.79 -6.66 24.14
C PRO A 197 -10.86 -7.32 23.27
N GLU A 198 -12.15 -6.97 23.45
CA GLU A 198 -13.24 -7.52 22.63
C GLU A 198 -13.17 -7.03 21.18
N VAL A 199 -12.77 -5.77 20.97
CA VAL A 199 -12.53 -5.22 19.63
C VAL A 199 -11.34 -5.94 18.98
N GLN A 200 -10.26 -6.16 19.75
CA GLN A 200 -9.10 -6.94 19.28
C GLN A 200 -9.51 -8.38 18.91
N ASP A 201 -10.32 -9.05 19.74
CA ASP A 201 -10.80 -10.42 19.49
C ASP A 201 -11.64 -10.49 18.21
N GLU A 202 -12.55 -9.53 18.01
CA GLU A 202 -13.38 -9.44 16.81
C GLU A 202 -12.53 -9.21 15.55
N VAL A 203 -11.49 -8.36 15.61
CA VAL A 203 -10.53 -8.17 14.51
C VAL A 203 -9.80 -9.48 14.19
N LEU A 204 -9.31 -10.21 15.20
CA LEU A 204 -8.66 -11.51 14.97
C LEU A 204 -9.63 -12.54 14.35
N ASP A 205 -10.92 -12.47 14.68
CA ASP A 205 -11.95 -13.31 14.06
C ASP A 205 -12.31 -12.88 12.62
N ILE A 206 -12.17 -11.59 12.28
CA ILE A 206 -12.26 -11.12 10.89
C ILE A 206 -11.07 -11.62 10.08
N MET A 207 -9.86 -11.56 10.63
CA MET A 207 -8.66 -12.11 9.97
C MET A 207 -8.86 -13.59 9.61
N ASP A 208 -9.35 -14.38 10.58
CA ASP A 208 -9.71 -15.78 10.37
C ASP A 208 -10.69 -16.00 9.23
N PHE A 209 -11.72 -15.16 9.14
CA PHE A 209 -12.74 -15.27 8.09
C PHE A 209 -12.11 -15.16 6.70
N TRP A 210 -11.24 -14.18 6.49
CA TRP A 210 -10.55 -14.01 5.20
C TRP A 210 -9.54 -15.11 4.93
N PHE A 211 -8.80 -15.56 5.96
CA PHE A 211 -7.88 -16.68 5.84
C PHE A 211 -8.58 -18.02 5.54
N ASP A 212 -9.77 -18.26 6.12
CA ASP A 212 -10.60 -19.43 5.82
C ASP A 212 -11.15 -19.40 4.38
N LEU A 213 -11.15 -18.23 3.70
CA LEU A 213 -11.44 -18.08 2.27
C LEU A 213 -10.21 -18.28 1.37
N GLY A 214 -9.04 -18.55 1.94
CA GLY A 214 -7.81 -18.84 1.21
C GLY A 214 -6.93 -17.63 0.89
N ILE A 215 -7.22 -16.47 1.46
CA ILE A 215 -6.36 -15.28 1.38
C ILE A 215 -4.98 -15.58 2.00
N ASP A 216 -3.91 -15.22 1.29
CA ASP A 216 -2.52 -15.54 1.67
C ASP A 216 -1.88 -14.46 2.56
N GLY A 217 -2.48 -13.27 2.65
CA GLY A 217 -2.01 -12.20 3.50
C GLY A 217 -2.95 -11.00 3.60
N LEU A 218 -2.66 -10.12 4.55
CA LEU A 218 -3.43 -8.91 4.82
C LEU A 218 -2.48 -7.71 4.81
N ARG A 219 -2.80 -6.70 4.00
CA ARG A 219 -2.22 -5.37 4.14
C ARG A 219 -3.03 -4.63 5.21
N LEU A 220 -2.35 -4.23 6.27
CA LEU A 220 -2.93 -3.62 7.45
C LEU A 220 -2.88 -2.10 7.30
N ASP A 221 -4.02 -1.50 6.97
CA ASP A 221 -4.18 -0.07 6.80
C ASP A 221 -3.79 0.68 8.08
N VAL A 222 -2.93 1.69 7.91
CA VAL A 222 -2.45 2.59 8.96
C VAL A 222 -2.23 1.90 10.31
N ALA A 223 -1.55 0.76 10.33
CA ALA A 223 -1.43 -0.11 11.51
C ALA A 223 -0.87 0.60 12.76
N ASN A 224 -0.16 1.71 12.57
CA ASN A 224 0.32 2.54 13.65
C ASN A 224 -0.77 3.43 14.32
N PHE A 225 -2.01 3.43 13.86
CA PHE A 225 -3.11 4.23 14.43
C PHE A 225 -4.01 3.44 15.37
N TYR A 226 -3.80 2.12 15.48
CA TYR A 226 -4.67 1.24 16.24
C TYR A 226 -4.98 1.70 17.65
N THR A 227 -3.99 2.21 18.38
CA THR A 227 -4.20 2.75 19.72
C THR A 227 -3.81 4.22 19.80
N HIS A 228 -4.55 4.95 20.63
CA HIS A 228 -4.35 6.36 20.98
C HIS A 228 -3.92 6.48 22.46
N ASP A 229 -3.44 7.64 22.89
CA ASP A 229 -3.08 7.87 24.29
C ASP A 229 -4.34 7.92 25.18
N PRO A 230 -4.53 7.00 26.14
CA PRO A 230 -5.74 6.97 26.98
C PRO A 230 -5.92 8.23 27.85
N ALA A 231 -4.83 8.97 28.10
CA ALA A 231 -4.88 10.24 28.82
C ALA A 231 -5.32 11.42 27.94
N LEU A 232 -5.54 11.19 26.65
CA LEU A 232 -5.95 12.18 25.65
C LEU A 232 -5.07 13.43 25.65
N ARG A 233 -3.75 13.29 25.88
CA ARG A 233 -2.84 14.46 25.95
C ARG A 233 -2.76 15.19 24.62
N ASP A 234 -2.65 16.52 24.71
CA ASP A 234 -2.39 17.37 23.55
C ASP A 234 -1.06 17.01 22.89
N ASN A 235 -1.04 16.99 21.56
CA ASN A 235 0.19 16.89 20.77
C ASN A 235 0.99 18.21 20.84
N PRO A 236 2.32 18.16 21.02
CA PRO A 236 3.15 19.37 20.97
C PRO A 236 3.26 19.92 19.54
N PRO A 237 3.56 21.21 19.35
CA PRO A 237 3.73 21.80 18.03
C PRO A 237 4.97 21.24 17.31
N SER A 238 4.89 21.07 15.99
CA SER A 238 6.02 20.60 15.16
C SER A 238 7.10 21.65 14.94
N GLY A 239 6.77 22.93 15.07
CA GLY A 239 7.69 24.04 14.80
C GLY A 239 7.98 24.26 13.32
N LEU A 240 7.25 23.62 12.40
CA LEU A 240 7.48 23.74 10.96
C LEU A 240 7.29 25.19 10.45
N THR A 241 8.26 25.62 9.64
CA THR A 241 8.25 26.91 8.93
C THR A 241 8.72 26.68 7.49
N PRO A 242 8.00 27.16 6.44
CA PRO A 242 6.71 27.86 6.49
C PRO A 242 5.57 26.96 6.97
N ARG A 243 4.40 27.56 7.27
CA ARG A 243 3.23 26.78 7.68
C ARG A 243 2.76 25.90 6.49
N PRO A 244 2.50 24.60 6.73
CA PRO A 244 2.01 23.70 5.69
C PRO A 244 0.56 24.06 5.34
N THR A 245 0.14 23.66 4.13
CA THR A 245 -1.25 23.78 3.66
C THR A 245 -2.22 23.01 4.55
N ASN A 246 -1.83 21.79 4.94
CA ASN A 246 -2.61 20.96 5.84
C ASN A 246 -2.15 21.20 7.30
N PRO A 247 -3.00 21.78 8.18
CA PRO A 247 -2.63 22.11 9.55
C PRO A 247 -2.31 20.88 10.41
N TYR A 248 -2.73 19.69 9.97
CA TYR A 248 -2.38 18.42 10.58
C TYR A 248 -0.87 18.26 10.83
N TYR A 249 -0.03 18.78 9.92
CA TYR A 249 1.44 18.73 10.06
C TYR A 249 2.03 19.77 11.03
N LEU A 250 1.22 20.65 11.63
CA LEU A 250 1.67 21.61 12.66
C LEU A 250 1.89 20.96 14.03
N GLN A 251 1.67 19.66 14.16
CA GLN A 251 1.81 18.90 15.40
C GLN A 251 2.86 17.79 15.26
N GLN A 252 3.59 17.50 16.34
CA GLN A 252 4.31 16.24 16.48
C GLN A 252 3.29 15.21 16.96
N ARG A 253 3.02 14.18 16.15
CA ARG A 253 1.92 13.25 16.39
C ARG A 253 2.34 12.14 17.35
N LEU A 254 2.43 12.49 18.64
CA LEU A 254 2.97 11.65 19.72
C LEU A 254 1.90 10.88 20.49
N HIS A 255 0.70 11.46 20.61
CA HIS A 255 -0.34 11.01 21.53
C HIS A 255 -1.57 10.46 20.81
N ASP A 256 -1.83 10.89 19.58
CA ASP A 256 -2.98 10.46 18.78
C ASP A 256 -2.80 9.07 18.13
N ARG A 257 -1.57 8.54 18.09
CA ARG A 257 -1.22 7.28 17.42
C ARG A 257 0.10 6.70 17.92
N SER A 258 0.54 5.60 17.31
CA SER A 258 1.88 5.01 17.42
C SER A 258 2.26 4.70 18.88
N ARG A 259 1.27 4.24 19.63
CA ARG A 259 1.39 4.00 21.06
C ARG A 259 1.96 2.60 21.34
N PRO A 260 2.72 2.42 22.44
CA PRO A 260 3.31 1.13 22.78
C PRO A 260 2.27 0.02 23.02
N GLU A 261 1.03 0.39 23.37
CA GLU A 261 -0.10 -0.51 23.57
C GLU A 261 -0.51 -1.26 22.29
N THR A 262 -0.13 -0.76 21.10
CA THR A 262 -0.33 -1.49 19.83
C THR A 262 0.54 -2.75 19.76
N LEU A 263 1.75 -2.75 20.35
CA LEU A 263 2.74 -3.81 20.12
C LEU A 263 2.27 -5.21 20.56
N PRO A 264 1.68 -5.41 21.77
CA PRO A 264 1.14 -6.70 22.15
C PRO A 264 0.02 -7.17 21.21
N PHE A 265 -0.77 -6.26 20.65
CA PHE A 265 -1.81 -6.64 19.69
C PHE A 265 -1.21 -7.14 18.37
N LEU A 266 -0.13 -6.52 17.88
CA LEU A 266 0.59 -7.02 16.70
C LEU A 266 1.15 -8.43 16.92
N GLU A 267 1.63 -8.75 18.13
CA GLU A 267 2.10 -10.08 18.49
C GLU A 267 0.96 -11.11 18.46
N ARG A 268 -0.23 -10.73 18.93
CA ARG A 268 -1.45 -11.55 18.81
C ARG A 268 -1.84 -11.76 17.34
N MET A 269 -1.80 -10.71 16.52
CA MET A 269 -2.07 -10.81 15.08
C MET A 269 -1.05 -11.74 14.40
N ARG A 270 0.25 -11.61 14.70
CA ARG A 270 1.29 -12.51 14.17
C ARG A 270 1.05 -13.96 14.55
N ALA A 271 0.76 -14.23 15.82
CA ALA A 271 0.47 -15.58 16.29
C ALA A 271 -0.76 -16.18 15.59
N ARG A 272 -1.77 -15.35 15.31
CA ARG A 272 -3.00 -15.74 14.59
C ARG A 272 -2.74 -16.04 13.11
N ALA A 273 -1.92 -15.22 12.45
CA ALA A 273 -1.66 -15.32 11.02
C ALA A 273 -0.74 -16.49 10.64
N GLY A 274 0.22 -16.86 11.51
CA GLY A 274 1.20 -17.90 11.19
C GLY A 274 2.06 -17.50 9.99
N ASP A 275 2.02 -18.29 8.91
CA ASP A 275 2.79 -18.07 7.68
C ASP A 275 2.11 -17.13 6.68
N ARG A 276 0.85 -16.74 6.94
CA ARG A 276 0.11 -15.77 6.11
C ARG A 276 0.65 -14.37 6.36
N MET A 277 0.97 -13.66 5.29
CA MET A 277 1.67 -12.38 5.35
C MET A 277 0.84 -11.32 6.06
N LEU A 278 1.43 -10.60 7.02
CA LEU A 278 0.91 -9.33 7.53
C LEU A 278 1.84 -8.21 7.08
N LEU A 279 1.31 -7.29 6.27
CA LEU A 279 2.02 -6.14 5.71
C LEU A 279 1.47 -4.86 6.33
N ALA A 280 2.18 -4.23 7.26
CA ALA A 280 1.73 -2.94 7.80
C ALA A 280 2.01 -1.78 6.84
N GLU A 281 1.03 -0.90 6.68
CA GLU A 281 1.30 0.47 6.32
C GLU A 281 1.68 1.28 7.57
N ILE A 282 2.78 2.03 7.47
CA ILE A 282 3.24 2.94 8.52
C ILE A 282 3.23 4.38 8.01
N SER A 283 2.50 5.25 8.71
CA SER A 283 2.46 6.70 8.47
C SER A 283 2.61 7.47 9.77
N CYS A 284 3.83 7.94 10.05
CA CYS A 284 4.16 8.72 11.25
C CYS A 284 5.46 9.54 11.05
N ASP A 285 5.86 10.31 12.05
CA ASP A 285 7.09 11.13 11.99
C ASP A 285 8.39 10.31 11.99
N TRP A 286 8.37 9.06 12.48
CA TRP A 286 9.52 8.15 12.56
C TRP A 286 9.27 6.86 11.78
N GLN A 287 8.99 6.99 10.49
CA GLN A 287 8.53 5.90 9.64
C GLN A 287 9.41 4.66 9.66
N VAL A 288 10.71 4.84 9.42
CA VAL A 288 11.68 3.74 9.32
C VAL A 288 11.87 3.03 10.67
N ALA A 289 12.02 3.80 11.76
CA ALA A 289 12.13 3.23 13.10
C ALA A 289 10.86 2.48 13.50
N ARG A 290 9.69 2.98 13.10
CA ARG A 290 8.40 2.34 13.36
C ARG A 290 8.22 1.05 12.55
N MET A 291 8.67 1.03 11.29
CA MET A 291 8.73 -0.20 10.48
C MET A 291 9.57 -1.27 11.18
N ALA A 292 10.79 -0.92 11.61
CA ALA A 292 11.68 -1.84 12.32
C ALA A 292 11.07 -2.32 13.65
N GLU A 293 10.41 -1.43 14.40
CA GLU A 293 9.72 -1.81 15.65
C GLU A 293 8.57 -2.79 15.40
N TYR A 294 7.75 -2.56 14.37
CA TYR A 294 6.55 -3.36 14.10
C TYR A 294 6.87 -4.70 13.44
N THR A 295 8.07 -4.84 12.87
CA THR A 295 8.56 -6.06 12.22
C THR A 295 9.65 -6.79 13.00
N ALA A 296 9.94 -6.34 14.23
CA ALA A 296 10.83 -7.04 15.13
C ALA A 296 10.37 -8.50 15.34
N PRO A 297 11.28 -9.45 15.65
CA PRO A 297 10.95 -10.86 15.81
C PRO A 297 9.74 -11.10 16.72
N GLY A 298 8.76 -11.86 16.24
CA GLY A 298 7.49 -12.14 16.95
C GLY A 298 6.34 -11.16 16.65
N ARG A 299 6.59 -10.08 15.90
CA ARG A 299 5.57 -9.12 15.45
C ARG A 299 5.24 -9.33 13.96
N LEU A 300 4.81 -8.30 13.25
CA LEU A 300 4.34 -8.43 11.86
C LEU A 300 5.44 -8.95 10.94
N HIS A 301 5.06 -9.57 9.82
CA HIS A 301 6.02 -10.14 8.86
C HIS A 301 6.82 -9.04 8.17
N THR A 302 6.16 -7.97 7.76
CA THR A 302 6.80 -6.86 7.07
C THR A 302 5.98 -5.57 7.21
N ALA A 303 6.57 -4.46 6.81
CA ALA A 303 5.94 -3.16 6.76
C ALA A 303 6.48 -2.35 5.58
N TYR A 304 5.69 -1.42 5.07
CA TYR A 304 6.13 -0.33 4.21
C TYR A 304 5.75 1.02 4.83
N SER A 305 6.36 2.10 4.35
CA SER A 305 6.03 3.45 4.79
C SER A 305 6.14 4.46 3.65
N PHE A 306 5.81 5.72 3.94
CA PHE A 306 5.92 6.80 2.96
C PHE A 306 7.35 7.33 2.79
N GLU A 307 8.37 6.72 3.42
CA GLU A 307 9.74 7.23 3.38
C GLU A 307 10.27 7.34 1.95
N LEU A 308 9.99 6.33 1.11
CA LEU A 308 10.35 6.32 -0.32
C LEU A 308 9.18 6.71 -1.26
N LEU A 309 8.03 7.11 -0.69
CA LEU A 309 6.89 7.68 -1.41
C LEU A 309 6.92 9.22 -1.42
N GLY A 310 7.91 9.83 -0.78
CA GLY A 310 8.13 11.27 -0.78
C GLY A 310 8.73 11.83 -2.08
N PRO A 311 8.93 13.15 -2.16
CA PRO A 311 9.43 13.82 -3.37
C PRO A 311 10.94 13.67 -3.60
N ARG A 312 11.69 13.13 -2.63
CA ARG A 312 13.15 13.09 -2.66
C ARG A 312 13.65 11.81 -3.32
N LEU A 313 14.18 11.92 -4.55
CA LEU A 313 15.07 10.92 -5.14
C LEU A 313 16.52 11.26 -4.74
N ASP A 314 17.10 10.47 -3.84
CA ASP A 314 18.45 10.69 -3.31
C ASP A 314 19.03 9.35 -2.83
N GLY A 315 20.20 8.99 -3.32
CA GLY A 315 20.81 7.69 -3.11
C GLY A 315 21.27 7.49 -1.67
N ALA A 316 21.84 8.52 -1.05
CA ALA A 316 22.23 8.48 0.36
C ALA A 316 21.01 8.33 1.29
N HIS A 317 19.90 8.97 0.94
CA HIS A 317 18.63 8.80 1.64
C HIS A 317 18.10 7.37 1.51
N ILE A 318 18.00 6.84 0.29
CA ILE A 318 17.52 5.48 0.03
C ILE A 318 18.40 4.45 0.75
N ALA A 319 19.72 4.56 0.62
CA ALA A 319 20.67 3.65 1.26
C ALA A 319 20.51 3.60 2.78
N ARG A 320 20.43 4.77 3.43
CA ARG A 320 20.21 4.86 4.88
C ARG A 320 18.87 4.24 5.26
N THR A 321 17.80 4.56 4.54
CA THR A 321 16.45 4.03 4.79
C THR A 321 16.43 2.50 4.73
N VAL A 322 17.08 1.90 3.73
CA VAL A 322 17.15 0.44 3.57
C VAL A 322 17.94 -0.23 4.70
N LEU A 323 19.08 0.36 5.08
CA LEU A 323 19.92 -0.15 6.18
C LEU A 323 19.20 -0.07 7.53
N GLU A 324 18.54 1.05 7.82
CA GLU A 324 17.82 1.27 9.08
C GLU A 324 16.57 0.39 9.20
N ALA A 325 15.77 0.23 8.14
CA ALA A 325 14.57 -0.61 8.18
C ALA A 325 14.88 -2.10 8.34
N GLY A 326 16.02 -2.55 7.80
CA GLY A 326 16.49 -3.93 7.94
C GLY A 326 17.19 -4.21 9.27
N ALA A 327 17.47 -3.18 10.08
CA ALA A 327 18.13 -3.35 11.36
C ALA A 327 17.24 -4.12 12.36
N GLY A 328 17.84 -4.92 13.23
CA GLY A 328 17.11 -5.63 14.29
C GLY A 328 16.34 -6.88 13.85
N GLY A 329 16.56 -7.37 12.61
CA GLY A 329 16.03 -8.65 12.14
C GLY A 329 14.64 -8.59 11.49
N GLY A 330 14.04 -7.40 11.38
CA GLY A 330 12.83 -7.19 10.60
C GLY A 330 13.08 -7.30 9.09
N TRP A 331 12.00 -7.48 8.34
CA TRP A 331 12.03 -7.52 6.88
C TRP A 331 11.22 -6.34 6.32
N PRO A 332 11.82 -5.46 5.50
CA PRO A 332 11.11 -4.31 4.94
C PRO A 332 10.37 -4.64 3.65
N THR A 333 9.36 -3.84 3.32
CA THR A 333 8.73 -3.75 2.01
C THR A 333 8.84 -2.34 1.46
N TRP A 334 9.16 -2.23 0.17
CA TRP A 334 9.40 -0.96 -0.51
C TRP A 334 8.36 -0.71 -1.59
N ALA A 335 7.94 0.55 -1.71
CA ALA A 335 7.07 1.02 -2.78
C ALA A 335 7.56 2.40 -3.23
N PHE A 336 7.50 2.66 -4.53
CA PHE A 336 7.69 4.01 -5.07
C PHE A 336 6.38 4.63 -5.52
N SER A 337 5.34 3.84 -5.73
CA SER A 337 3.99 4.33 -6.03
C SER A 337 2.98 3.53 -5.22
N ASN A 338 1.84 4.14 -4.94
CA ASN A 338 0.64 3.47 -4.44
C ASN A 338 -0.58 4.34 -4.78
N HIS A 339 -1.76 3.93 -4.31
CA HIS A 339 -3.00 4.68 -4.52
C HIS A 339 -3.14 6.01 -3.73
N ASP A 340 -2.15 6.40 -2.90
CA ASP A 340 -2.20 7.60 -2.04
C ASP A 340 -1.21 8.69 -2.43
N VAL A 341 -0.26 8.43 -3.34
CA VAL A 341 0.75 9.41 -3.72
C VAL A 341 0.77 9.68 -5.22
N VAL A 342 1.33 10.82 -5.60
CA VAL A 342 1.66 11.13 -7.00
C VAL A 342 2.50 9.98 -7.59
N ARG A 343 2.11 9.46 -8.76
CA ARG A 343 2.82 8.34 -9.42
C ARG A 343 4.31 8.65 -9.56
N VAL A 344 5.20 7.67 -9.32
CA VAL A 344 6.64 7.91 -9.28
C VAL A 344 7.17 8.54 -10.58
N ALA A 345 6.61 8.16 -11.73
CA ALA A 345 7.00 8.69 -13.02
C ALA A 345 6.84 10.22 -13.08
N SER A 346 5.83 10.78 -12.42
CA SER A 346 5.70 12.24 -12.29
C SER A 346 6.43 12.81 -11.09
N ARG A 347 6.33 12.13 -9.94
CA ARG A 347 6.91 12.62 -8.68
C ARG A 347 8.42 12.78 -8.75
N TRP A 348 9.09 11.92 -9.52
CA TRP A 348 10.54 11.95 -9.71
C TRP A 348 10.96 12.33 -11.14
N GLY A 349 10.11 13.05 -11.89
CA GLY A 349 10.49 13.71 -13.15
C GLY A 349 10.95 12.75 -14.25
N ALA A 350 10.18 11.69 -14.48
CA ALA A 350 10.41 10.67 -15.49
C ALA A 350 9.29 10.62 -16.52
N GLU A 351 8.43 11.65 -16.62
CA GLU A 351 7.23 11.62 -17.47
C GLU A 351 7.57 11.29 -18.92
N ASP A 352 8.56 11.96 -19.50
CA ASP A 352 8.95 11.79 -20.90
C ASP A 352 10.29 11.06 -21.07
N ASP A 353 10.67 10.26 -20.07
CA ASP A 353 12.00 9.65 -19.98
C ASP A 353 11.90 8.14 -19.69
N GLU A 354 11.79 7.33 -20.75
CA GLU A 354 11.76 5.88 -20.62
C GLU A 354 13.02 5.31 -19.94
N ALA A 355 14.19 5.94 -20.08
CA ALA A 355 15.41 5.45 -19.45
C ALA A 355 15.31 5.58 -17.93
N ARG A 356 14.88 6.75 -17.44
CA ARG A 356 14.62 6.99 -16.03
C ARG A 356 13.51 6.08 -15.49
N GLN A 357 12.41 5.88 -16.24
CA GLN A 357 11.35 4.95 -15.84
C GLN A 357 11.87 3.54 -15.61
N LYS A 358 12.69 3.02 -16.53
CA LYS A 358 13.32 1.70 -16.43
C LYS A 358 14.32 1.64 -15.26
N MET A 359 15.09 2.70 -15.04
CA MET A 359 16.02 2.80 -13.90
C MET A 359 15.29 2.78 -12.56
N LEU A 360 14.16 3.48 -12.43
CA LEU A 360 13.37 3.48 -11.19
C LEU A 360 12.78 2.11 -10.88
N LEU A 361 12.28 1.39 -11.90
CA LEU A 361 11.84 -0.01 -11.76
C LEU A 361 13.00 -0.90 -11.30
N ALA A 362 14.16 -0.80 -11.96
CA ALA A 362 15.34 -1.58 -11.61
C ALA A 362 15.84 -1.28 -10.19
N LEU A 363 15.81 -0.01 -9.77
CA LEU A 363 16.18 0.41 -8.43
C LEU A 363 15.26 -0.24 -7.39
N LEU A 364 13.94 -0.10 -7.55
CA LEU A 364 12.95 -0.67 -6.62
C LEU A 364 13.16 -2.18 -6.46
N ILE A 365 13.21 -2.89 -7.59
CA ILE A 365 13.36 -4.35 -7.68
C ILE A 365 14.67 -4.86 -7.04
N SER A 366 15.70 -4.02 -7.01
CA SER A 366 17.04 -4.37 -6.51
C SER A 366 17.25 -4.06 -5.04
N LEU A 367 16.35 -3.34 -4.36
CA LEU A 367 16.47 -3.08 -2.93
C LEU A 367 16.30 -4.35 -2.11
N ARG A 368 16.98 -4.45 -0.96
CA ARG A 368 16.77 -5.55 -0.01
C ARG A 368 15.42 -5.39 0.67
N GLY A 369 14.52 -6.33 0.43
CA GLY A 369 13.17 -6.33 0.96
C GLY A 369 12.20 -6.95 -0.04
N SER A 370 10.94 -7.00 0.35
CA SER A 370 9.85 -7.22 -0.60
C SER A 370 9.54 -5.91 -1.32
N VAL A 371 8.89 -5.96 -2.47
CA VAL A 371 8.59 -4.77 -3.28
C VAL A 371 7.13 -4.74 -3.66
N ILE A 372 6.55 -3.55 -3.75
CA ILE A 372 5.20 -3.31 -4.24
C ILE A 372 5.32 -2.49 -5.52
N LEU A 373 4.81 -3.02 -6.62
CA LEU A 373 4.57 -2.27 -7.85
C LEU A 373 3.11 -1.82 -7.84
N TYR A 374 2.86 -0.53 -8.05
CA TYR A 374 1.50 -0.03 -8.18
C TYR A 374 1.00 -0.13 -9.63
N GLN A 375 -0.28 -0.42 -9.83
CA GLN A 375 -0.83 -0.57 -11.18
C GLN A 375 -0.49 0.57 -12.13
N GLY A 376 0.14 0.25 -13.25
CA GLY A 376 0.62 1.21 -14.25
C GLY A 376 2.05 1.70 -14.06
N GLU A 377 2.71 1.39 -12.95
CA GLU A 377 4.14 1.67 -12.75
C GLU A 377 5.00 0.86 -13.75
N GLU A 378 4.59 -0.36 -14.09
CA GLU A 378 5.20 -1.21 -15.11
C GLU A 378 5.05 -0.65 -16.53
N LEU A 379 4.11 0.27 -16.73
CA LEU A 379 3.88 0.98 -18.00
C LEU A 379 4.53 2.37 -18.01
N GLY A 380 5.07 2.83 -16.88
CA GLY A 380 5.53 4.20 -16.72
C GLY A 380 4.38 5.22 -16.82
N LEU A 381 3.20 4.90 -16.28
CA LEU A 381 2.06 5.83 -16.26
C LEU A 381 2.37 7.05 -15.39
N THR A 382 2.03 8.23 -15.89
CA THR A 382 2.20 9.52 -15.23
C THR A 382 0.99 9.86 -14.36
N HIS A 383 1.16 10.75 -13.40
CA HIS A 383 0.05 11.22 -12.58
C HIS A 383 -0.93 12.06 -13.42
N SER A 384 -2.22 11.76 -13.34
CA SER A 384 -3.25 12.42 -14.12
C SER A 384 -3.68 13.75 -13.50
N ASP A 385 -4.08 14.71 -14.34
CA ASP A 385 -4.66 15.98 -13.86
C ASP A 385 -6.19 15.88 -13.85
N VAL A 386 -6.74 15.43 -12.72
CA VAL A 386 -8.20 15.26 -12.57
C VAL A 386 -8.86 16.64 -12.42
N PRO A 387 -9.84 16.98 -13.28
CA PRO A 387 -10.48 18.28 -13.23
C PRO A 387 -11.33 18.41 -11.96
N ARG A 388 -11.44 19.64 -11.45
CA ARG A 388 -12.03 19.94 -10.14
C ARG A 388 -13.44 19.35 -9.94
N ASP A 389 -14.26 19.38 -10.98
CA ASP A 389 -15.64 18.88 -10.98
C ASP A 389 -15.75 17.35 -11.04
N ARG A 390 -14.62 16.66 -11.25
CA ARG A 390 -14.51 15.19 -11.21
C ARG A 390 -13.73 14.69 -9.99
N LEU A 391 -13.28 15.56 -9.09
CA LEU A 391 -12.61 15.13 -7.85
C LEU A 391 -13.58 14.33 -6.98
N GLN A 392 -13.07 13.22 -6.44
CA GLN A 392 -13.77 12.31 -5.55
C GLN A 392 -13.06 12.23 -4.19
N ASP A 393 -11.74 12.41 -4.16
CA ASP A 393 -10.94 12.33 -2.93
C ASP A 393 -11.29 13.46 -1.95
N PRO A 394 -11.72 13.15 -0.71
CA PRO A 394 -12.03 14.17 0.30
C PRO A 394 -10.85 15.10 0.60
N GLU A 395 -9.61 14.60 0.55
CA GLU A 395 -8.43 15.43 0.78
C GLU A 395 -8.24 16.46 -0.34
N ALA A 396 -8.37 16.04 -1.60
CA ALA A 396 -8.33 16.94 -2.76
C ALA A 396 -9.39 18.03 -2.66
N ILE A 397 -10.63 17.63 -2.38
CA ILE A 397 -11.79 18.54 -2.30
C ILE A 397 -11.58 19.57 -1.18
N ARG A 398 -11.08 19.13 -0.02
CA ARG A 398 -10.90 19.98 1.16
C ARG A 398 -9.79 21.01 0.99
N PHE A 399 -8.67 20.63 0.38
CA PHE A 399 -7.45 21.45 0.33
C PHE A 399 -7.17 22.07 -1.05
N TRP A 400 -8.11 21.96 -2.00
CA TRP A 400 -8.04 22.64 -3.29
C TRP A 400 -7.85 24.16 -3.15
N PRO A 401 -7.03 24.82 -4.00
CA PRO A 401 -6.25 24.28 -5.12
C PRO A 401 -4.83 23.82 -4.73
N ASN A 402 -4.45 23.93 -3.47
CA ASN A 402 -3.08 23.75 -3.00
C ASN A 402 -2.69 22.27 -2.86
N HIS A 403 -3.68 21.39 -2.75
CA HIS A 403 -3.51 19.95 -2.78
C HIS A 403 -4.44 19.37 -3.86
N ARG A 404 -3.91 18.51 -4.74
CA ARG A 404 -4.69 17.80 -5.77
C ARG A 404 -5.17 16.43 -5.29
N GLY A 405 -4.76 16.02 -4.09
CA GLY A 405 -5.11 14.74 -3.47
C GLY A 405 -4.63 13.55 -4.28
N ARG A 406 -5.42 12.49 -4.26
CA ARG A 406 -5.00 11.14 -4.65
C ARG A 406 -5.62 10.68 -5.97
N ASP A 407 -6.66 11.36 -6.45
CA ASP A 407 -7.42 10.96 -7.64
C ASP A 407 -6.54 10.79 -8.89
N GLY A 408 -5.50 11.61 -9.07
CA GLY A 408 -4.60 11.51 -10.22
C GLY A 408 -3.78 10.21 -10.28
N ALA A 409 -3.66 9.48 -9.17
CA ALA A 409 -3.06 8.14 -9.15
C ALA A 409 -4.10 7.03 -9.35
N ARG A 410 -5.39 7.34 -9.21
CA ARG A 410 -6.52 6.41 -9.19
C ARG A 410 -7.31 6.43 -10.50
N THR A 411 -6.83 7.08 -11.54
CA THR A 411 -7.45 7.04 -12.87
C THR A 411 -7.41 5.62 -13.47
N PRO A 412 -8.34 5.30 -14.40
CA PRO A 412 -8.43 3.99 -15.05
C PRO A 412 -7.11 3.45 -15.60
N MET A 413 -6.89 2.13 -15.46
CA MET A 413 -5.75 1.42 -16.02
C MET A 413 -5.75 1.47 -17.55
N ALA A 414 -4.56 1.57 -18.15
CA ALA A 414 -4.41 1.70 -19.60
C ALA A 414 -4.15 0.35 -20.29
N TRP A 415 -5.21 -0.39 -20.62
CA TRP A 415 -5.13 -1.66 -21.34
C TRP A 415 -4.88 -1.51 -22.83
N ASP A 416 -5.59 -0.60 -23.47
CA ASP A 416 -5.46 -0.33 -24.90
C ASP A 416 -5.48 1.16 -25.24
N ASP A 417 -5.63 1.48 -26.53
CA ASP A 417 -5.58 2.83 -27.05
C ASP A 417 -6.95 3.45 -27.37
N SER A 418 -8.02 2.85 -26.89
CA SER A 418 -9.38 3.41 -26.95
C SER A 418 -9.55 4.66 -26.09
N GLU A 419 -10.74 5.25 -26.09
CA GLU A 419 -11.04 6.47 -25.30
C GLU A 419 -11.01 6.20 -23.79
N ALA A 420 -11.63 5.11 -23.35
CA ALA A 420 -11.59 4.63 -21.96
C ALA A 420 -10.38 3.71 -21.70
N LEU A 421 -9.38 3.69 -22.58
CA LEU A 421 -8.15 2.89 -22.46
C LEU A 421 -8.38 1.37 -22.26
N GLY A 422 -9.49 0.84 -22.74
CA GLY A 422 -9.86 -0.58 -22.60
C GLY A 422 -10.27 -0.98 -21.18
N PHE A 423 -10.48 0.01 -20.30
CA PHE A 423 -10.92 -0.19 -18.92
C PHE A 423 -12.42 -0.49 -18.81
N SER A 424 -13.28 0.23 -19.54
CA SER A 424 -14.75 0.13 -19.47
C SER A 424 -15.38 0.50 -20.82
N ASP A 425 -16.59 -0.01 -21.06
CA ASP A 425 -17.47 0.44 -22.16
C ASP A 425 -18.35 1.65 -21.78
N ALA A 426 -18.34 2.07 -20.51
CA ALA A 426 -19.09 3.21 -19.97
C ALA A 426 -18.18 4.41 -19.63
N ASP A 427 -18.76 5.53 -19.17
CA ASP A 427 -17.97 6.67 -18.64
C ASP A 427 -17.34 6.24 -17.30
N PRO A 428 -16.01 6.18 -17.19
CA PRO A 428 -15.36 5.72 -15.97
C PRO A 428 -15.59 6.67 -14.79
N TRP A 429 -15.60 6.12 -13.57
CA TRP A 429 -15.85 6.90 -12.34
C TRP A 429 -14.86 8.07 -12.15
N LEU A 430 -13.63 7.91 -12.60
CA LEU A 430 -12.65 8.99 -12.84
C LEU A 430 -12.26 9.04 -14.31
N PRO A 431 -12.06 10.22 -14.90
CA PRO A 431 -11.73 10.34 -16.32
C PRO A 431 -10.44 9.59 -16.65
N ALA A 432 -10.48 8.81 -17.74
CA ALA A 432 -9.27 8.20 -18.31
C ALA A 432 -8.31 9.30 -18.78
N GLU A 433 -7.01 9.14 -18.49
CA GLU A 433 -5.98 10.12 -18.85
C GLU A 433 -5.53 9.91 -20.31
N PRO A 434 -5.81 10.85 -21.23
CA PRO A 434 -5.47 10.68 -22.63
C PRO A 434 -3.98 10.41 -22.88
N ALA A 435 -3.09 10.97 -22.06
CA ALA A 435 -1.65 10.75 -22.17
C ALA A 435 -1.23 9.29 -21.87
N HIS A 436 -2.07 8.49 -21.21
CA HIS A 436 -1.79 7.08 -20.94
C HIS A 436 -2.01 6.18 -22.16
N ARG A 437 -2.71 6.66 -23.20
CA ARG A 437 -2.96 5.93 -24.45
C ARG A 437 -1.68 5.38 -25.09
N ASP A 438 -0.65 6.22 -25.19
CA ASP A 438 0.62 5.86 -25.83
C ASP A 438 1.49 4.94 -24.95
N ARG A 439 1.09 4.78 -23.69
CA ARG A 439 1.75 3.94 -22.67
C ARG A 439 0.96 2.66 -22.37
N SER A 440 -0.18 2.44 -23.02
CA SER A 440 -1.06 1.32 -22.71
C SER A 440 -0.40 -0.03 -22.93
N VAL A 441 -0.97 -1.08 -22.33
CA VAL A 441 -0.50 -2.46 -22.50
C VAL A 441 -0.44 -2.83 -23.98
N SER A 442 -1.45 -2.49 -24.79
CA SER A 442 -1.46 -2.79 -26.23
C SER A 442 -0.34 -2.10 -27.03
N ARG A 443 0.20 -0.96 -26.55
CA ARG A 443 1.31 -0.22 -27.17
C ARG A 443 2.69 -0.72 -26.73
N GLN A 444 2.79 -1.37 -25.59
CA GLN A 444 4.07 -1.80 -25.01
C GLN A 444 4.31 -3.30 -25.07
N ALA A 445 3.27 -4.12 -25.01
CA ALA A 445 3.39 -5.58 -24.97
C ALA A 445 4.06 -6.10 -26.25
N GLY A 446 5.11 -6.90 -26.08
CA GLY A 446 5.89 -7.47 -27.18
C GLY A 446 6.78 -6.47 -27.94
N ARG A 447 6.78 -5.17 -27.57
CA ARG A 447 7.69 -4.17 -28.15
C ARG A 447 9.05 -4.28 -27.44
N PRO A 448 10.13 -4.71 -28.12
CA PRO A 448 11.44 -4.85 -27.49
C PRO A 448 11.91 -3.51 -26.89
N GLY A 449 12.35 -3.57 -25.63
CA GLY A 449 12.84 -2.40 -24.91
C GLY A 449 11.77 -1.42 -24.44
N SER A 450 10.47 -1.75 -24.52
CA SER A 450 9.43 -0.97 -23.83
C SER A 450 9.60 -1.02 -22.31
N VAL A 451 8.93 -0.11 -21.58
CA VAL A 451 8.97 -0.10 -20.12
C VAL A 451 8.37 -1.39 -19.56
N LEU A 452 7.25 -1.85 -20.15
CA LEU A 452 6.60 -3.11 -19.77
C LEU A 452 7.52 -4.33 -19.94
N GLU A 453 8.15 -4.49 -21.11
CA GLU A 453 9.05 -5.64 -21.35
C GLU A 453 10.32 -5.55 -20.49
N THR A 454 10.77 -4.34 -20.16
CA THR A 454 11.87 -4.15 -19.21
C THR A 454 11.44 -4.57 -17.79
N CYS A 455 10.23 -4.20 -17.35
CA CYS A 455 9.69 -4.61 -16.06
C CYS A 455 9.59 -6.14 -15.95
N ARG A 456 9.04 -6.80 -16.97
CA ARG A 456 8.99 -8.28 -17.07
C ARG A 456 10.38 -8.92 -16.95
N ALA A 457 11.36 -8.39 -17.69
CA ALA A 457 12.72 -8.91 -17.64
C ALA A 457 13.37 -8.72 -16.26
N LEU A 458 13.15 -7.57 -15.61
CA LEU A 458 13.65 -7.28 -14.27
C LEU A 458 13.01 -8.19 -13.21
N LEU A 459 11.70 -8.42 -13.29
CA LEU A 459 10.99 -9.34 -12.38
C LEU A 459 11.43 -10.80 -12.58
N ALA A 460 11.64 -11.23 -13.83
CA ALA A 460 12.20 -12.55 -14.12
C ALA A 460 13.62 -12.70 -13.55
N LEU A 461 14.50 -11.71 -13.78
CA LEU A 461 15.85 -11.68 -13.20
C LEU A 461 15.81 -11.73 -11.68
N ARG A 462 14.91 -10.95 -11.05
CA ARG A 462 14.72 -10.92 -9.61
C ARG A 462 14.31 -12.30 -9.09
N ARG A 463 13.36 -12.97 -9.74
CA ARG A 463 12.88 -14.29 -9.35
C ARG A 463 13.97 -15.36 -9.42
N GLU A 464 14.87 -15.27 -10.40
CA GLU A 464 15.98 -16.21 -10.64
C GLU A 464 17.24 -15.91 -9.82
N SER A 465 17.27 -14.79 -9.09
CA SER A 465 18.44 -14.31 -8.36
C SER A 465 18.22 -14.32 -6.84
N PRO A 466 18.72 -15.35 -6.11
CA PRO A 466 18.72 -15.35 -4.64
C PRO A 466 19.32 -14.07 -4.04
N ALA A 467 20.36 -13.50 -4.66
CA ALA A 467 20.96 -12.24 -4.22
C ALA A 467 19.96 -11.08 -4.27
N LEU A 468 19.19 -10.92 -5.35
CA LEU A 468 18.17 -9.87 -5.44
C LEU A 468 16.98 -10.12 -4.50
N ARG A 469 16.56 -11.39 -4.32
CA ARG A 469 15.42 -11.73 -3.45
C ARG A 469 15.73 -11.59 -1.96
N LEU A 470 16.82 -12.22 -1.52
CA LEU A 470 17.10 -12.49 -0.11
C LEU A 470 18.42 -11.87 0.38
N GLY A 471 19.30 -11.51 -0.55
CA GLY A 471 20.67 -11.13 -0.24
C GLY A 471 20.80 -9.87 0.61
N ASP A 472 21.92 -9.81 1.31
CA ASP A 472 22.37 -8.65 2.08
C ASP A 472 22.53 -7.42 1.18
N PHE A 473 22.61 -6.25 1.81
CA PHE A 473 22.70 -4.95 1.14
C PHE A 473 23.92 -4.21 1.66
N GLU A 474 24.94 -4.07 0.82
CA GLU A 474 26.18 -3.38 1.15
C GLU A 474 26.39 -2.19 0.22
N VAL A 475 26.38 -0.98 0.78
CA VAL A 475 26.50 0.26 0.01
C VAL A 475 27.94 0.45 -0.48
N LEU A 476 28.10 0.71 -1.78
CA LEU A 476 29.38 1.06 -2.40
C LEU A 476 29.55 2.57 -2.51
N GLU A 477 28.58 3.23 -3.13
CA GLU A 477 28.54 4.68 -3.31
C GLU A 477 27.09 5.15 -3.17
N ALA A 478 26.87 6.23 -2.42
CA ALA A 478 25.54 6.80 -2.26
C ALA A 478 25.64 8.31 -2.03
N ASP A 479 25.05 9.09 -2.94
CA ASP A 479 24.94 10.54 -2.85
C ASP A 479 23.58 11.01 -3.38
N ALA A 480 23.38 12.31 -3.54
CA ALA A 480 22.11 12.84 -4.05
C ALA A 480 21.83 12.42 -5.51
N ASP A 481 22.87 12.08 -6.26
CA ASP A 481 22.86 11.94 -7.71
C ASP A 481 22.85 10.46 -8.15
N GLY A 482 22.95 9.50 -7.23
CA GLY A 482 23.05 8.08 -7.57
C GLY A 482 23.33 7.17 -6.39
N LEU A 483 23.22 5.87 -6.66
CA LEU A 483 23.34 4.81 -5.68
C LEU A 483 23.94 3.56 -6.33
N SER A 484 24.97 2.99 -5.70
CA SER A 484 25.48 1.66 -6.03
C SER A 484 25.70 0.82 -4.76
N PHE A 485 25.44 -0.48 -4.87
CA PHE A 485 25.52 -1.42 -3.78
C PHE A 485 25.73 -2.86 -4.28
N PHE A 486 26.24 -3.71 -3.41
CA PHE A 486 26.20 -5.15 -3.60
C PHE A 486 24.91 -5.75 -3.02
N ARG A 487 24.43 -6.79 -3.71
CA ARG A 487 23.48 -7.76 -3.20
C ARG A 487 24.16 -9.12 -3.14
N SER A 488 24.21 -9.72 -1.96
CA SER A 488 24.97 -10.96 -1.75
C SER A 488 24.14 -11.99 -1.01
N HIS A 489 24.01 -13.19 -1.58
CA HIS A 489 23.35 -14.32 -0.92
C HIS A 489 24.07 -15.61 -1.32
N GLU A 490 24.57 -16.34 -0.32
CA GLU A 490 25.36 -17.57 -0.53
C GLU A 490 26.51 -17.33 -1.53
N ASP A 491 26.55 -18.05 -2.65
CA ASP A 491 27.60 -17.97 -3.67
C ASP A 491 27.31 -16.93 -4.76
N GLN A 492 26.20 -16.19 -4.68
CA GLN A 492 25.82 -15.17 -5.66
C GLN A 492 26.03 -13.76 -5.10
N THR A 493 26.90 -12.99 -5.75
CA THR A 493 27.11 -11.56 -5.48
C THR A 493 26.86 -10.76 -6.75
N LEU A 494 25.95 -9.80 -6.67
CA LEU A 494 25.62 -8.87 -7.74
C LEU A 494 25.98 -7.45 -7.35
N VAL A 495 26.46 -6.66 -8.31
CA VAL A 495 26.60 -5.22 -8.20
C VAL A 495 25.42 -4.54 -8.91
N CYS A 496 24.74 -3.67 -8.19
CA CYS A 496 23.62 -2.86 -8.70
C CYS A 496 24.02 -1.38 -8.63
N ALA A 497 23.84 -0.64 -9.70
CA ALA A 497 24.20 0.78 -9.77
C ALA A 497 23.19 1.59 -10.57
N PHE A 498 22.84 2.77 -10.07
CA PHE A 498 21.75 3.61 -10.57
C PHE A 498 22.21 5.06 -10.65
N ASN A 499 22.06 5.66 -11.83
CA ASN A 499 22.40 7.04 -12.09
C ASN A 499 21.13 7.90 -12.10
N PHE A 500 21.07 8.96 -11.30
CA PHE A 500 19.91 9.85 -11.22
C PHE A 500 20.07 11.13 -12.04
N THR A 501 21.22 11.32 -12.69
CA THR A 501 21.55 12.54 -13.43
C THR A 501 21.37 12.39 -14.93
N ASP A 502 21.37 13.52 -15.65
CA ASP A 502 21.30 13.62 -17.11
C ASP A 502 22.68 13.53 -17.80
N TYR A 503 23.73 13.15 -17.06
CA TYR A 503 25.08 12.93 -17.57
C TYR A 503 25.65 11.58 -17.14
N ALA A 504 26.64 11.06 -17.85
CA ALA A 504 27.24 9.76 -17.52
C ALA A 504 27.99 9.80 -16.18
N ARG A 505 27.94 8.70 -15.42
CA ARG A 505 28.67 8.53 -14.15
C ARG A 505 29.59 7.32 -14.22
N PRO A 506 30.69 7.28 -13.44
CA PRO A 506 31.52 6.07 -13.35
C PRO A 506 30.68 4.84 -12.97
N ALA A 507 30.89 3.72 -13.67
CA ALA A 507 30.30 2.44 -13.29
C ALA A 507 31.24 1.73 -12.30
N PRO A 508 30.71 1.03 -11.28
CA PRO A 508 31.54 0.18 -10.43
C PRO A 508 32.15 -0.99 -11.25
N PRO A 509 33.27 -1.58 -10.78
CA PRO A 509 33.81 -2.81 -11.36
C PRO A 509 32.74 -3.90 -11.42
N HIS A 510 32.63 -4.57 -12.57
CA HIS A 510 31.56 -5.54 -12.80
C HIS A 510 31.97 -6.57 -13.86
N GLY A 511 31.49 -7.80 -13.66
CA GLY A 511 31.61 -8.88 -14.62
C GLY A 511 30.47 -8.86 -15.64
N THR A 512 29.78 -10.00 -15.79
CA THR A 512 28.73 -10.13 -16.80
C THR A 512 27.51 -9.27 -16.46
N VAL A 513 27.10 -8.42 -17.39
CA VAL A 513 25.88 -7.60 -17.28
C VAL A 513 24.64 -8.47 -17.45
N LEU A 514 23.74 -8.40 -16.48
CA LEU A 514 22.46 -9.13 -16.47
C LEU A 514 21.29 -8.25 -16.91
N ALA A 515 21.32 -6.96 -16.54
CA ALA A 515 20.36 -5.96 -16.99
C ALA A 515 20.97 -4.55 -16.99
N GLY A 516 20.43 -3.67 -17.82
CA GLY A 516 20.95 -2.31 -17.99
C GLY A 516 22.19 -2.26 -18.88
N ALA A 517 23.02 -1.24 -18.70
CA ALA A 517 24.24 -1.07 -19.49
C ALA A 517 25.29 -0.22 -18.76
N ALA A 518 26.56 -0.53 -19.00
CA ALA A 518 27.68 0.35 -18.76
C ALA A 518 28.49 0.47 -20.06
N GLY A 519 28.69 1.70 -20.53
CA GLY A 519 29.50 2.00 -21.71
C GLY A 519 30.95 2.28 -21.34
N ALA A 520 31.75 2.68 -22.34
CA ALA A 520 33.15 3.10 -22.14
C ALA A 520 33.28 4.28 -21.15
N ASP A 521 32.27 5.14 -21.09
CA ASP A 521 32.19 6.31 -20.21
C ASP A 521 31.48 6.02 -18.87
N GLY A 522 31.14 4.76 -18.58
CA GLY A 522 30.45 4.33 -17.36
C GLY A 522 28.94 4.12 -17.50
N LEU A 523 28.19 4.39 -16.44
CA LEU A 523 26.73 4.36 -16.39
C LEU A 523 26.14 5.50 -17.25
N PRO A 524 25.21 5.21 -18.17
CA PRO A 524 24.57 6.24 -18.97
C PRO A 524 23.69 7.19 -18.11
N PRO A 525 23.37 8.39 -18.62
CA PRO A 525 22.36 9.28 -18.03
C PRO A 525 21.07 8.55 -17.68
N GLN A 526 20.55 8.77 -16.48
CA GLN A 526 19.34 8.13 -15.93
C GLN A 526 19.32 6.60 -16.08
N GLY A 527 20.50 5.98 -16.24
CA GLY A 527 20.66 4.57 -16.52
C GLY A 527 20.89 3.74 -15.27
N PHE A 528 20.95 2.43 -15.47
CA PHE A 528 21.27 1.48 -14.42
C PHE A 528 22.13 0.33 -14.95
N LEU A 529 22.72 -0.41 -14.01
CA LEU A 529 23.48 -1.62 -14.22
C LEU A 529 23.14 -2.63 -13.13
N ILE A 530 22.85 -3.86 -13.52
CA ILE A 530 22.83 -5.03 -12.63
C ILE A 530 23.75 -6.08 -13.26
N ALA A 531 24.80 -6.46 -12.54
CA ALA A 531 25.84 -7.35 -13.07
C ALA A 531 26.39 -8.27 -11.98
N VAL A 532 27.06 -9.35 -12.39
CA VAL A 532 27.85 -10.19 -11.48
C VAL A 532 29.02 -9.36 -10.95
N ALA A 533 29.29 -9.40 -9.63
CA ALA A 533 30.46 -8.73 -9.05
C ALA A 533 31.77 -9.40 -9.51
N GLU A 534 32.84 -8.62 -9.68
CA GLU A 534 34.18 -9.14 -10.05
C GLU A 534 34.94 -9.80 -8.88
#